data_AF-F8MVV1-F1
#
_entry.id   AF-F8MVV1-F1
#
_cell.length_a   1.000
_cell.length_b   1.000
_cell.length_c   1.000
_cell.angle_alpha   90.00
_cell.angle_beta   90.00
_cell.angle_gamma   90.00
#
_symmetry.space_group_name_H-M   'P 1'
#
loop_
_entity.id
_entity.type
_entity.pdbx_description
1 polymer ?
#
loop_
_entity_poly.entity_id
_entity_poly.type
_entity_poly.pdbx_seq_one_letter_code
_entity_poly.pdbx_strand_id
1 'polypeptide(L)'
;MTTQHTPYAIGHAPSHTKHHEWRTAANSAPHLLPHLPKALSSNPNLKLLDIGCGPGTISASLAQHLLPSGHVLATDIADDVLERAKEHAISQGLSVPQNISFQKESVYELSFPDNEFDIVHAHQVLCHLDDPVAAVKEMLRVCKPGGLISLRESDMHMWCFWPELPSLLKFHELMVNVMLANGGQDKGGRKLVSWIMEAGVDRKDIEAGFGTWCYSEPGDRKAWGEAMIERLRTGQMRQRGIEVGLTTEEDIEEMVKGWREWMERGDATLGIVNGEVIVKKAAS
;
A
#
# COMPACT_ATOMS: atom_id res chain seq x y z
N MET A 1 -7.01 -19.30 -22.15
CA MET A 1 -6.03 -18.31 -22.64
C MET A 1 -5.53 -17.60 -21.40
N THR A 2 -4.29 -17.82 -21.00
CA THR A 2 -3.68 -17.12 -19.87
C THR A 2 -3.54 -15.65 -20.25
N THR A 3 -4.28 -14.78 -19.56
CA THR A 3 -4.12 -13.33 -19.67
C THR A 3 -2.72 -12.99 -19.16
N GLN A 4 -1.81 -12.61 -20.06
CA GLN A 4 -0.53 -12.04 -19.68
C GLN A 4 -0.81 -10.66 -19.08
N HIS A 5 -0.76 -10.58 -17.75
CA HIS A 5 -0.78 -9.31 -17.03
C HIS A 5 0.53 -8.56 -17.30
N THR A 6 0.43 -7.23 -17.32
CA THR A 6 1.60 -6.37 -17.58
C THR A 6 2.61 -6.55 -16.44
N PRO A 7 3.91 -6.75 -16.72
CA PRO A 7 4.92 -6.82 -15.68
C PRO A 7 4.89 -5.57 -14.80
N TYR A 8 4.85 -5.77 -13.49
CA TYR A 8 4.93 -4.72 -12.47
C TYR A 8 6.13 -3.79 -12.73
N ALA A 9 5.87 -2.51 -12.94
CA ALA A 9 6.88 -1.52 -13.35
C ALA A 9 7.28 -0.56 -12.21
N ILE A 10 7.44 -1.11 -10.98
CA ILE A 10 8.13 -0.41 -9.88
C ILE A 10 9.17 -1.35 -9.26
N GLY A 11 10.31 -1.48 -9.91
CA GLY A 11 11.48 -2.12 -9.33
C GLY A 11 11.93 -1.42 -8.06
N HIS A 12 12.18 -2.26 -7.07
CA HIS A 12 12.65 -1.90 -5.75
C HIS A 12 14.16 -1.67 -5.83
N ALA A 13 14.56 -0.41 -6.00
CA ALA A 13 15.89 -0.02 -5.56
C ALA A 13 15.93 -0.11 -4.02
N PRO A 14 17.04 -0.57 -3.40
CA PRO A 14 17.17 -0.75 -1.95
C PRO A 14 16.79 0.46 -1.08
N SER A 15 16.68 1.66 -1.66
CA SER A 15 16.38 2.93 -1.00
C SER A 15 14.89 3.30 -0.91
N HIS A 16 13.95 2.61 -1.58
CA HIS A 16 12.50 2.90 -1.48
C HIS A 16 11.88 2.59 -0.10
N THR A 17 12.59 1.88 0.76
CA THR A 17 12.09 1.31 2.03
C THR A 17 12.11 2.24 3.23
N LYS A 18 12.95 3.28 3.28
CA LYS A 18 13.00 4.19 4.45
C LYS A 18 11.67 4.91 4.72
N HIS A 19 10.83 5.09 3.69
CA HIS A 19 9.51 5.74 3.78
C HIS A 19 8.36 4.80 4.06
N HIS A 20 8.60 3.50 3.94
CA HIS A 20 7.64 2.47 4.30
C HIS A 20 7.89 1.96 5.72
N GLU A 21 9.11 2.15 6.26
CA GLU A 21 9.47 1.83 7.64
C GLU A 21 8.67 2.60 8.70
N TRP A 22 8.14 3.79 8.37
CA TRP A 22 7.26 4.54 9.28
C TRP A 22 5.82 3.99 9.36
N ARG A 23 5.42 3.17 8.39
CA ARG A 23 4.04 2.68 8.28
C ARG A 23 3.79 1.61 9.34
N THR A 24 2.70 1.79 10.07
CA THR A 24 2.21 0.86 11.11
C THR A 24 0.74 0.57 10.86
N ALA A 25 0.17 -0.42 11.54
CA ALA A 25 -1.26 -0.65 11.48
C ALA A 25 -2.05 0.60 11.94
N ALA A 26 -1.54 1.37 12.90
CA ALA A 26 -2.20 2.58 13.40
C ALA A 26 -2.31 3.70 12.36
N ASN A 27 -1.27 3.95 11.56
CA ASN A 27 -1.31 5.02 10.56
C ASN A 27 -1.72 4.53 9.16
N SER A 28 -1.64 3.24 8.88
CA SER A 28 -1.86 2.66 7.55
C SER A 28 -3.09 1.75 7.47
N ALA A 29 -3.54 1.16 8.59
CA ALA A 29 -4.78 0.38 8.66
C ALA A 29 -5.72 0.79 9.82
N PRO A 30 -5.92 2.09 10.12
CA PRO A 30 -6.73 2.52 11.26
C PRO A 30 -8.19 2.08 11.15
N HIS A 31 -8.72 1.97 9.93
CA HIS A 31 -10.07 1.45 9.67
C HIS A 31 -10.22 -0.05 10.01
N LEU A 32 -9.13 -0.83 10.03
CA LEU A 32 -9.16 -2.25 10.38
C LEU A 32 -9.04 -2.48 11.89
N LEU A 33 -8.26 -1.65 12.60
CA LEU A 33 -7.95 -1.85 14.02
C LEU A 33 -9.18 -2.04 14.93
N PRO A 34 -10.29 -1.27 14.79
CA PRO A 34 -11.49 -1.46 15.60
C PRO A 34 -12.14 -2.85 15.46
N HIS A 35 -11.87 -3.57 14.37
CA HIS A 35 -12.46 -4.89 14.12
C HIS A 35 -11.63 -6.03 14.73
N LEU A 36 -10.33 -5.83 14.97
CA LEU A 36 -9.43 -6.87 15.44
C LEU A 36 -9.84 -7.48 16.80
N PRO A 37 -10.23 -6.71 17.84
CA PRO A 37 -10.62 -7.30 19.13
C PRO A 37 -11.81 -8.24 19.02
N LYS A 38 -12.83 -7.87 18.22
CA LYS A 38 -14.00 -8.71 17.99
C LYS A 38 -13.62 -9.97 17.22
N ALA A 39 -12.80 -9.85 16.17
CA ALA A 39 -12.36 -10.99 15.38
C ALA A 39 -11.54 -11.98 16.21
N LEU A 40 -10.60 -11.49 17.04
CA LEU A 40 -9.82 -12.30 17.99
C LEU A 40 -10.69 -12.97 19.06
N SER A 41 -11.70 -12.27 19.59
CA SER A 41 -12.63 -12.87 20.55
C SER A 41 -13.45 -14.03 19.96
N SER A 42 -13.69 -13.99 18.64
CA SER A 42 -14.43 -15.03 17.91
C SER A 42 -13.51 -16.19 17.49
N ASN A 43 -12.27 -15.89 17.10
CA ASN A 43 -11.24 -16.86 16.75
C ASN A 43 -9.87 -16.40 17.30
N PRO A 44 -9.40 -16.94 18.44
CA PRO A 44 -8.10 -16.59 19.00
C PRO A 44 -6.90 -16.97 18.11
N ASN A 45 -7.07 -17.94 17.22
CA ASN A 45 -6.05 -18.37 16.24
C ASN A 45 -6.31 -17.71 14.88
N LEU A 46 -6.69 -16.42 14.89
CA LEU A 46 -7.05 -15.65 13.71
C LEU A 46 -5.92 -15.69 12.67
N LYS A 47 -6.25 -15.98 11.43
CA LYS A 47 -5.33 -15.90 10.28
C LYS A 47 -5.61 -14.65 9.46
N LEU A 48 -4.62 -13.78 9.37
CA LEU A 48 -4.66 -12.59 8.51
C LEU A 48 -3.68 -12.77 7.34
N LEU A 49 -4.16 -12.57 6.11
CA LEU A 49 -3.32 -12.45 4.92
C LEU A 49 -3.06 -10.98 4.63
N ASP A 50 -1.80 -10.57 4.54
CA ASP A 50 -1.37 -9.24 4.10
C ASP A 50 -0.74 -9.35 2.72
N ILE A 51 -1.34 -8.72 1.73
CA ILE A 51 -0.94 -8.79 0.31
C ILE A 51 -0.16 -7.55 -0.05
N GLY A 52 1.00 -7.73 -0.70
CA GLY A 52 1.92 -6.66 -1.04
C GLY A 52 2.54 -6.03 0.21
N CYS A 53 3.11 -6.87 1.08
CA CYS A 53 3.56 -6.45 2.41
C CYS A 53 4.73 -5.45 2.37
N GLY A 54 5.44 -5.33 1.24
CA GLY A 54 6.60 -4.46 1.14
C GLY A 54 7.62 -4.79 2.23
N PRO A 55 8.20 -3.81 2.94
CA PRO A 55 9.16 -4.07 4.02
C PRO A 55 8.55 -4.68 5.29
N GLY A 56 7.29 -5.11 5.28
CA GLY A 56 6.66 -5.85 6.37
C GLY A 56 6.34 -5.05 7.63
N THR A 57 6.42 -3.72 7.60
CA THR A 57 6.22 -2.87 8.78
C THR A 57 4.76 -2.83 9.23
N ILE A 58 3.82 -2.76 8.28
CA ILE A 58 2.38 -2.91 8.54
C ILE A 58 2.10 -4.34 9.03
N SER A 59 2.65 -5.36 8.36
CA SER A 59 2.44 -6.77 8.71
C SER A 59 2.93 -7.10 10.12
N ALA A 60 4.11 -6.60 10.51
CA ALA A 60 4.65 -6.77 11.85
C ALA A 60 3.78 -6.04 12.90
N SER A 61 3.34 -4.81 12.59
CA SER A 61 2.43 -4.07 13.47
C SER A 61 1.08 -4.78 13.64
N LEU A 62 0.50 -5.32 12.55
CA LEU A 62 -0.70 -6.15 12.61
C LEU A 62 -0.46 -7.41 13.45
N ALA A 63 0.66 -8.11 13.27
CA ALA A 63 0.99 -9.30 14.04
C ALA A 63 1.08 -9.01 15.55
N GLN A 64 1.60 -7.86 15.96
CA GLN A 64 1.60 -7.43 17.37
C GLN A 64 0.17 -7.28 17.93
N HIS A 65 -0.77 -6.79 17.13
CA HIS A 65 -2.18 -6.70 17.52
C HIS A 65 -2.88 -8.06 17.63
N LEU A 66 -2.33 -9.11 17.01
CA LEU A 66 -2.89 -10.46 17.00
C LEU A 66 -2.27 -11.40 18.06
N LEU A 67 -1.30 -10.92 18.84
CA LEU A 67 -0.72 -11.69 19.93
C LEU A 67 -1.76 -12.08 21.00
N PRO A 68 -1.59 -13.22 21.69
CA PRO A 68 -0.44 -14.14 21.60
C PRO A 68 -0.60 -15.25 20.54
N SER A 69 -1.78 -15.43 19.97
CA SER A 69 -2.14 -16.67 19.25
C SER A 69 -2.51 -16.49 17.78
N GLY A 70 -2.81 -15.28 17.33
CA GLY A 70 -3.08 -15.01 15.92
C GLY A 70 -1.82 -15.02 15.06
N HIS A 71 -2.02 -15.08 13.75
CA HIS A 71 -0.96 -15.24 12.77
C HIS A 71 -1.18 -14.33 11.56
N VAL A 72 -0.11 -13.68 11.10
CA VAL A 72 -0.08 -12.93 9.83
C VAL A 72 0.73 -13.72 8.80
N LEU A 73 0.14 -14.02 7.65
CA LEU A 73 0.88 -14.41 6.46
C LEU A 73 1.06 -13.17 5.59
N ALA A 74 2.29 -12.70 5.44
CA ALA A 74 2.65 -11.55 4.62
C ALA A 74 3.17 -12.03 3.26
N THR A 75 2.68 -11.42 2.17
CA THR A 75 3.01 -11.84 0.81
C THR A 75 3.45 -10.69 -0.07
N ASP A 76 4.38 -10.96 -0.97
CA ASP A 76 4.91 -10.02 -1.95
C ASP A 76 5.43 -10.78 -3.18
N ILE A 77 5.62 -10.12 -4.31
CA ILE A 77 6.16 -10.73 -5.54
C ILE A 77 7.69 -10.76 -5.56
N ALA A 78 8.35 -9.98 -4.70
CA ALA A 78 9.79 -9.78 -4.71
C ALA A 78 10.49 -10.49 -3.53
N ASP A 79 11.37 -11.44 -3.82
CA ASP A 79 12.07 -12.24 -2.80
C ASP A 79 12.97 -11.39 -1.88
N ASP A 80 13.65 -10.38 -2.43
CA ASP A 80 14.50 -9.46 -1.66
C ASP A 80 13.68 -8.58 -0.70
N VAL A 81 12.45 -8.24 -1.06
CA VAL A 81 11.51 -7.52 -0.20
C VAL A 81 11.06 -8.39 0.98
N LEU A 82 10.75 -9.66 0.72
CA LEU A 82 10.33 -10.62 1.75
C LEU A 82 11.41 -10.91 2.79
N GLU A 83 12.68 -11.04 2.39
CA GLU A 83 13.78 -11.23 3.34
C GLU A 83 13.92 -10.03 4.28
N ARG A 84 13.80 -8.81 3.75
CA ARG A 84 13.84 -7.59 4.57
C ARG A 84 12.64 -7.47 5.50
N ALA A 85 11.45 -7.86 5.03
CA ALA A 85 10.24 -7.89 5.84
C ALA A 85 10.37 -8.86 7.03
N LYS A 86 11.01 -10.01 6.79
CA LYS A 86 11.33 -11.00 7.82
C LYS A 86 12.34 -10.50 8.83
N GLU A 87 13.42 -9.86 8.38
CA GLU A 87 14.40 -9.20 9.27
C GLU A 87 13.72 -8.14 10.15
N HIS A 88 12.84 -7.33 9.56
CA HIS A 88 12.07 -6.33 10.30
C HIS A 88 11.19 -6.98 11.37
N ALA A 89 10.41 -8.01 11.04
CA ALA A 89 9.57 -8.72 12.01
C ALA A 89 10.37 -9.29 13.19
N ILE A 90 11.53 -9.89 12.93
CA ILE A 90 12.44 -10.39 13.98
C ILE A 90 12.92 -9.24 14.86
N SER A 91 13.29 -8.09 14.27
CA SER A 91 13.72 -6.90 15.02
C SER A 91 12.61 -6.34 15.94
N GLN A 92 11.34 -6.60 15.60
CA GLN A 92 10.17 -6.23 16.41
C GLN A 92 9.81 -7.27 17.48
N GLY A 93 10.63 -8.32 17.65
CA GLY A 93 10.43 -9.37 18.66
C GLY A 93 9.34 -10.39 18.32
N LEU A 94 8.90 -10.45 17.06
CA LEU A 94 7.90 -11.42 16.61
C LEU A 94 8.56 -12.77 16.31
N SER A 95 7.87 -13.86 16.66
CA SER A 95 8.32 -15.20 16.32
C SER A 95 7.97 -15.53 14.88
N VAL A 96 8.97 -15.90 14.08
CA VAL A 96 8.81 -16.41 12.71
C VAL A 96 9.04 -17.93 12.73
N PRO A 97 8.10 -18.78 12.27
CA PRO A 97 6.85 -18.45 11.59
C PRO A 97 5.63 -18.30 12.52
N GLN A 98 5.75 -18.41 13.85
CA GLN A 98 4.59 -18.57 14.73
C GLN A 98 3.59 -17.39 14.67
N ASN A 99 4.06 -16.15 14.83
CA ASN A 99 3.20 -14.95 14.82
C ASN A 99 3.09 -14.34 13.43
N ILE A 100 4.13 -14.50 12.61
CA ILE A 100 4.17 -13.99 11.25
C ILE A 100 5.02 -14.89 10.35
N SER A 101 4.58 -15.11 9.13
CA SER A 101 5.32 -15.81 8.08
C SER A 101 5.27 -15.06 6.76
N PHE A 102 6.14 -15.43 5.81
CA PHE A 102 6.35 -14.72 4.55
C PHE A 102 6.32 -15.70 3.38
N GLN A 103 5.63 -15.33 2.30
CA GLN A 103 5.53 -16.18 1.12
C GLN A 103 5.45 -15.34 -0.16
N LYS A 104 6.14 -15.78 -1.21
CA LYS A 104 6.05 -15.14 -2.52
C LYS A 104 4.75 -15.50 -3.20
N GLU A 105 3.91 -14.51 -3.48
CA GLU A 105 2.61 -14.70 -4.13
C GLU A 105 2.28 -13.53 -5.07
N SER A 106 1.47 -13.83 -6.08
CA SER A 106 0.81 -12.83 -6.91
C SER A 106 -0.65 -12.70 -6.49
N VAL A 107 -1.14 -11.48 -6.29
CA VAL A 107 -2.55 -11.24 -5.94
C VAL A 107 -3.53 -11.71 -7.02
N TYR A 108 -3.07 -11.90 -8.26
CA TYR A 108 -3.90 -12.41 -9.35
C TYR A 108 -4.12 -13.92 -9.31
N GLU A 109 -3.27 -14.67 -8.60
CA GLU A 109 -3.34 -16.12 -8.54
C GLU A 109 -2.71 -16.59 -7.22
N LEU A 110 -3.49 -16.48 -6.13
CA LEU A 110 -3.03 -16.88 -4.81
C LEU A 110 -3.05 -18.41 -4.71
N SER A 111 -1.93 -19.02 -4.30
CA SER A 111 -1.82 -20.48 -4.16
C SER A 111 -2.69 -21.11 -3.06
N PHE A 112 -3.37 -20.28 -2.26
CA PHE A 112 -4.17 -20.68 -1.12
C PHE A 112 -5.54 -21.24 -1.52
N PRO A 113 -6.09 -22.18 -0.73
CA PRO A 113 -7.45 -22.65 -0.93
C PRO A 113 -8.48 -21.54 -0.64
N ASP A 114 -9.70 -21.77 -1.12
CA ASP A 114 -10.84 -20.91 -0.81
C ASP A 114 -11.10 -20.90 0.70
N ASN A 115 -11.52 -19.73 1.21
CA ASN A 115 -11.96 -19.58 2.60
C ASN A 115 -10.90 -19.95 3.66
N GLU A 116 -9.64 -19.60 3.44
CA GLU A 116 -8.52 -19.90 4.33
C GLU A 116 -8.30 -18.83 5.42
N PHE A 117 -8.53 -17.54 5.10
CA PHE A 117 -8.16 -16.42 5.97
C PHE A 117 -9.38 -15.73 6.60
N ASP A 118 -9.27 -15.40 7.88
CA ASP A 118 -10.32 -14.64 8.59
C ASP A 118 -10.32 -13.17 8.17
N ILE A 119 -9.14 -12.63 7.86
CA ILE A 119 -8.95 -11.25 7.39
C ILE A 119 -8.00 -11.27 6.19
N VAL A 120 -8.34 -10.55 5.11
CA VAL A 120 -7.43 -10.29 3.98
C VAL A 120 -7.21 -8.79 3.88
N HIS A 121 -5.96 -8.35 3.91
CA HIS A 121 -5.57 -6.95 3.90
C HIS A 121 -4.70 -6.66 2.67
N ALA A 122 -4.89 -5.49 2.07
CA ALA A 122 -3.93 -4.91 1.15
C ALA A 122 -3.91 -3.38 1.31
N HIS A 123 -2.71 -2.80 1.24
CA HIS A 123 -2.51 -1.38 1.41
C HIS A 123 -1.53 -0.83 0.36
N GLN A 124 -2.04 0.02 -0.53
CA GLN A 124 -1.32 0.56 -1.68
C GLN A 124 -0.79 -0.53 -2.62
N VAL A 125 -1.69 -1.46 -2.98
CA VAL A 125 -1.41 -2.57 -3.92
C VAL A 125 -2.23 -2.42 -5.17
N LEU A 126 -3.55 -2.23 -5.04
CA LEU A 126 -4.48 -2.18 -6.17
C LEU A 126 -4.20 -0.99 -7.08
N CYS A 127 -3.64 0.11 -6.55
CA CYS A 127 -3.24 1.24 -7.38
C CYS A 127 -2.10 0.91 -8.35
N HIS A 128 -1.38 -0.20 -8.17
CA HIS A 128 -0.32 -0.64 -9.07
C HIS A 128 -0.77 -1.70 -10.08
N LEU A 129 -2.05 -2.10 -10.06
CA LEU A 129 -2.58 -3.21 -10.85
C LEU A 129 -3.32 -2.72 -12.10
N ASP A 130 -3.18 -3.49 -13.18
CA ASP A 130 -3.94 -3.28 -14.42
C ASP A 130 -5.39 -3.79 -14.32
N ASP A 131 -5.65 -4.79 -13.47
CA ASP A 131 -6.99 -5.31 -13.16
C ASP A 131 -7.25 -5.41 -11.64
N PRO A 132 -7.57 -4.27 -10.97
CA PRO A 132 -7.90 -4.28 -9.55
C PRO A 132 -9.09 -5.18 -9.19
N VAL A 133 -10.03 -5.41 -10.12
CA VAL A 133 -11.23 -6.23 -9.88
C VAL A 133 -10.87 -7.71 -9.78
N ALA A 134 -9.96 -8.21 -10.63
CA ALA A 134 -9.45 -9.57 -10.54
C ALA A 134 -8.74 -9.82 -9.20
N ALA A 135 -7.93 -8.87 -8.74
CA ALA A 135 -7.28 -8.94 -7.43
C ALA A 135 -8.30 -9.02 -6.28
N VAL A 136 -9.34 -8.17 -6.30
CA VAL A 136 -10.40 -8.22 -5.28
C VAL A 136 -11.15 -9.56 -5.31
N LYS A 137 -11.36 -10.17 -6.47
CA LYS A 137 -11.96 -11.51 -6.58
C LYS A 137 -11.12 -12.59 -5.93
N GLU A 138 -9.80 -12.57 -6.10
CA GLU A 138 -8.89 -13.50 -5.42
C GLU A 138 -8.90 -13.28 -3.90
N MET A 139 -8.87 -12.02 -3.45
CA MET A 139 -9.02 -11.68 -2.02
C MET A 139 -10.33 -12.21 -1.44
N LEU A 140 -11.45 -12.06 -2.18
CA LEU A 140 -12.76 -12.61 -1.80
C LEU A 140 -12.73 -14.13 -1.75
N ARG A 141 -12.07 -14.81 -2.69
CA ARG A 141 -11.99 -16.27 -2.76
C ARG A 141 -11.31 -16.85 -1.52
N VAL A 142 -10.15 -16.32 -1.15
CA VAL A 142 -9.35 -16.83 -0.02
C VAL A 142 -9.87 -16.36 1.35
N CYS A 143 -10.65 -15.28 1.41
CA CYS A 143 -11.31 -14.83 2.64
C CYS A 143 -12.43 -15.80 3.06
N LYS A 144 -12.56 -16.12 4.34
CA LYS A 144 -13.66 -16.95 4.88
C LYS A 144 -15.03 -16.28 4.75
N PRO A 145 -16.13 -17.03 4.62
CA PRO A 145 -17.47 -16.50 4.83
C PRO A 145 -17.58 -15.89 6.23
N GLY A 146 -18.14 -14.68 6.34
CA GLY A 146 -18.15 -13.90 7.58
C GLY A 146 -16.81 -13.22 7.93
N GLY A 147 -15.77 -13.43 7.13
CA GLY A 147 -14.48 -12.77 7.26
C GLY A 147 -14.48 -11.32 6.76
N LEU A 148 -13.34 -10.65 6.93
CA LEU A 148 -13.16 -9.25 6.55
C LEU A 148 -12.14 -9.11 5.42
N ILE A 149 -12.39 -8.14 4.55
CA ILE A 149 -11.39 -7.65 3.59
C ILE A 149 -11.15 -6.18 3.89
N SER A 150 -9.88 -5.81 4.07
CA SER A 150 -9.45 -4.44 4.36
C SER A 150 -8.59 -3.94 3.21
N LEU A 151 -9.00 -2.80 2.64
CA LEU A 151 -8.33 -2.18 1.51
C LEU A 151 -8.07 -0.72 1.80
N ARG A 152 -6.88 -0.22 1.48
CA ARG A 152 -6.61 1.21 1.50
C ARG A 152 -5.65 1.62 0.39
N GLU A 153 -6.05 2.64 -0.35
CA GLU A 153 -5.35 3.08 -1.57
C GLU A 153 -5.23 4.60 -1.59
N SER A 154 -4.13 5.11 -2.14
CA SER A 154 -3.98 6.56 -2.35
C SER A 154 -4.96 7.05 -3.41
N ASP A 155 -5.47 8.26 -3.21
CA ASP A 155 -6.02 9.04 -4.31
C ASP A 155 -4.99 10.11 -4.70
N MET A 156 -4.25 9.87 -5.78
CA MET A 156 -3.14 10.74 -6.16
C MET A 156 -3.64 12.16 -6.47
N HIS A 157 -4.84 12.29 -7.02
CA HIS A 157 -5.45 13.61 -7.30
C HIS A 157 -5.93 14.37 -6.06
N MET A 158 -5.74 13.82 -4.86
CA MET A 158 -6.08 14.45 -3.59
C MET A 158 -4.84 14.67 -2.70
N TRP A 159 -3.67 14.85 -3.32
CA TRP A 159 -2.50 15.35 -2.62
C TRP A 159 -2.56 16.87 -2.56
N CYS A 160 -2.43 17.45 -1.37
CA CYS A 160 -2.47 18.89 -1.16
C CYS A 160 -1.15 19.39 -0.55
N PHE A 161 -0.41 20.17 -1.32
CA PHE A 161 0.88 20.75 -0.92
C PHE A 161 0.68 22.16 -0.38
N TRP A 162 1.46 22.54 0.62
CA TRP A 162 1.71 23.93 0.96
C TRP A 162 3.19 24.15 1.26
N PRO A 163 3.81 25.24 0.79
CA PRO A 163 3.31 26.05 -0.33
C PRO A 163 3.21 25.21 -1.62
N GLU A 164 2.37 25.67 -2.55
CA GLU A 164 2.24 25.06 -3.87
C GLU A 164 3.41 25.46 -4.78
N LEU A 165 4.60 24.91 -4.51
CA LEU A 165 5.77 25.16 -5.35
C LEU A 165 5.53 24.56 -6.74
N PRO A 166 5.74 25.31 -7.84
CA PRO A 166 5.54 24.81 -9.20
C PRO A 166 6.31 23.51 -9.48
N SER A 167 7.51 23.38 -8.91
CA SER A 167 8.35 22.18 -9.00
C SER A 167 7.73 20.95 -8.31
N LEU A 168 7.00 21.12 -7.20
CA LEU A 168 6.30 20.01 -6.54
C LEU A 168 5.02 19.61 -7.29
N LEU A 169 4.31 20.58 -7.86
CA LEU A 169 3.15 20.30 -8.71
C LEU A 169 3.56 19.53 -9.98
N LYS A 170 4.67 19.92 -10.61
CA LYS A 170 5.27 19.22 -11.75
C LYS A 170 5.73 17.81 -11.39
N PHE A 171 6.33 17.63 -10.21
CA PHE A 171 6.65 16.32 -9.67
C PHE A 171 5.42 15.44 -9.47
N HIS A 172 4.36 16.02 -8.92
CA HIS A 172 3.11 15.30 -8.70
C HIS A 172 2.47 14.85 -10.01
N GLU A 173 2.44 15.72 -11.02
CA GLU A 173 1.98 15.39 -12.37
C GLU A 173 2.82 14.25 -12.99
N LEU A 174 4.15 14.32 -12.86
CA LEU A 174 5.04 13.25 -13.33
C LEU A 174 4.70 11.90 -12.66
N MET A 175 4.50 11.89 -11.34
CA MET A 175 4.14 10.66 -10.63
C MET A 175 2.83 10.06 -11.14
N VAL A 176 1.79 10.88 -11.31
CA VAL A 176 0.49 10.44 -11.84
C VAL A 176 0.64 9.85 -13.24
N ASN A 177 1.35 10.56 -14.13
CA ASN A 177 1.50 10.13 -15.51
C ASN A 177 2.37 8.87 -15.64
N VAL A 178 3.41 8.72 -14.81
CA VAL A 178 4.21 7.48 -14.77
C VAL A 178 3.38 6.31 -14.23
N MET A 179 2.55 6.52 -13.21
CA MET A 179 1.64 5.48 -12.71
C MET A 179 0.75 4.95 -13.84
N LEU A 180 0.12 5.85 -14.59
CA LEU A 180 -0.75 5.51 -15.72
C LEU A 180 0.03 4.83 -16.87
N ALA A 181 1.23 5.31 -17.19
CA ALA A 181 2.09 4.73 -18.22
C ALA A 181 2.58 3.31 -17.89
N ASN A 182 2.43 2.89 -16.64
CA ASN A 182 2.75 1.56 -16.13
C ASN A 182 1.51 0.66 -15.96
N GLY A 183 0.32 1.13 -16.37
CA GLY A 183 -0.93 0.39 -16.23
C GLY A 183 -1.58 0.50 -14.84
N GLY A 184 -1.02 1.31 -13.94
CA GLY A 184 -1.57 1.55 -12.61
C GLY A 184 -2.79 2.48 -12.61
N GLN A 185 -3.28 2.77 -11.40
CA GLN A 185 -4.49 3.54 -11.13
C GLN A 185 -4.16 4.78 -10.30
N ASP A 186 -4.37 5.96 -10.89
CA ASP A 186 -4.18 7.28 -10.25
C ASP A 186 -5.27 7.62 -9.21
N LYS A 187 -6.44 6.99 -9.33
CA LYS A 187 -7.65 7.25 -8.54
C LYS A 187 -8.04 6.08 -7.64
N GLY A 188 -7.06 5.29 -7.18
CA GLY A 188 -7.31 4.07 -6.43
C GLY A 188 -8.22 4.28 -5.22
N GLY A 189 -7.91 5.27 -4.40
CA GLY A 189 -8.68 5.62 -3.20
C GLY A 189 -10.18 5.81 -3.48
N ARG A 190 -10.55 6.68 -4.43
CA ARG A 190 -11.97 6.91 -4.75
C ARG A 190 -12.65 5.76 -5.53
N LYS A 191 -11.89 4.84 -6.14
CA LYS A 191 -12.43 3.74 -6.95
C LYS A 191 -12.65 2.43 -6.19
N LEU A 192 -12.14 2.31 -4.96
CA LEU A 192 -12.25 1.07 -4.15
C LEU A 192 -13.66 0.48 -4.12
N VAL A 193 -14.67 1.30 -3.83
CA VAL A 193 -16.08 0.85 -3.80
C VAL A 193 -16.51 0.25 -5.14
N SER A 194 -16.17 0.90 -6.26
CA SER A 194 -16.55 0.44 -7.60
C SER A 194 -15.93 -0.92 -7.88
N TRP A 195 -14.63 -1.06 -7.64
CA TRP A 195 -13.92 -2.31 -7.86
C TRP A 195 -14.47 -3.46 -7.03
N ILE A 196 -14.83 -3.19 -5.78
CA ILE A 196 -15.42 -4.19 -4.88
C ILE A 196 -16.82 -4.61 -5.34
N MET A 197 -17.64 -3.66 -5.80
CA MET A 197 -18.97 -3.98 -6.35
C MET A 197 -18.87 -4.76 -7.67
N GLU A 198 -17.95 -4.39 -8.55
CA GLU A 198 -17.66 -5.10 -9.80
C GLU A 198 -17.11 -6.51 -9.55
N ALA A 199 -16.46 -6.74 -8.41
CA ALA A 199 -16.04 -8.06 -7.95
C ALA A 199 -17.19 -8.92 -7.40
N GLY A 200 -18.41 -8.37 -7.28
CA GLY A 200 -19.63 -9.11 -6.91
C GLY A 200 -20.10 -8.90 -5.47
N VAL A 201 -19.59 -7.90 -4.76
CA VAL A 201 -20.00 -7.58 -3.39
C VAL A 201 -21.16 -6.59 -3.37
N ASP A 202 -22.20 -6.89 -2.60
CA ASP A 202 -23.32 -5.97 -2.38
C ASP A 202 -22.87 -4.72 -1.62
N ARG A 203 -23.34 -3.53 -2.04
CA ARG A 203 -23.01 -2.24 -1.41
C ARG A 203 -23.26 -2.20 0.11
N LYS A 204 -24.27 -2.94 0.60
CA LYS A 204 -24.63 -3.00 2.02
C LYS A 204 -23.52 -3.61 2.90
N ASP A 205 -22.62 -4.38 2.30
CA ASP A 205 -21.53 -5.10 2.95
C ASP A 205 -20.20 -4.34 2.90
N ILE A 206 -20.22 -3.10 2.39
CA ILE A 206 -19.05 -2.24 2.20
C ILE A 206 -19.14 -1.03 3.12
N GLU A 207 -18.24 -0.96 4.10
CA GLU A 207 -17.98 0.22 4.90
C GLU A 207 -16.82 1.00 4.29
N ALA A 208 -17.07 2.22 3.81
CA ALA A 208 -16.09 3.02 3.10
C ALA A 208 -15.85 4.35 3.80
N GLY A 209 -14.61 4.79 3.83
CA GLY A 209 -14.17 6.06 4.39
C GLY A 209 -12.96 6.62 3.66
N PHE A 210 -12.46 7.74 4.17
CA PHE A 210 -11.22 8.34 3.75
C PHE A 210 -10.36 8.64 4.97
N GLY A 211 -9.11 8.23 4.92
CA GLY A 211 -8.09 8.53 5.92
C GLY A 211 -6.98 9.37 5.30
N THR A 212 -6.31 10.18 6.12
CA THR A 212 -5.24 11.06 5.65
C THR A 212 -3.88 10.65 6.21
N TRP A 213 -2.84 10.84 5.42
CA TRP A 213 -1.50 11.10 5.96
C TRP A 213 -1.21 12.59 5.90
N CYS A 214 -0.45 13.08 6.86
CA CYS A 214 0.00 14.46 6.94
C CYS A 214 1.50 14.46 7.20
N TYR A 215 2.25 15.17 6.37
CA TYR A 215 3.69 15.38 6.51
C TYR A 215 3.91 16.87 6.75
N SER A 216 4.11 17.25 8.01
CA SER A 216 4.21 18.66 8.41
C SER A 216 5.32 18.91 9.43
N GLU A 217 5.59 17.95 10.32
CA GLU A 217 6.65 18.11 11.31
C GLU A 217 8.04 18.09 10.63
N PRO A 218 9.07 18.75 11.19
CA PRO A 218 10.39 18.83 10.57
C PRO A 218 10.98 17.46 10.21
N GLY A 219 10.79 16.45 11.06
CA GLY A 219 11.22 15.08 10.81
C GLY A 219 10.48 14.42 9.64
N ASP A 220 9.15 14.55 9.61
CA ASP A 220 8.29 14.00 8.55
C ASP A 220 8.59 14.63 7.20
N ARG A 221 8.75 15.97 7.17
CA ARG A 221 9.10 16.70 5.95
C ARG A 221 10.44 16.23 5.41
N LYS A 222 11.45 16.16 6.27
CA LYS A 222 12.79 15.72 5.87
C LYS A 222 12.79 14.30 5.34
N ALA A 223 12.16 13.36 6.05
CA ALA A 223 12.04 12.00 5.59
C ALA A 223 11.34 11.98 4.21
N TRP A 224 10.11 12.49 4.13
CA TRP A 224 9.35 12.45 2.89
C TRP A 224 10.05 13.14 1.71
N GLY A 225 10.65 14.32 1.91
CA GLY A 225 11.36 15.01 0.83
C GLY A 225 12.59 14.25 0.35
N GLU A 226 13.38 13.66 1.25
CA GLU A 226 14.51 12.79 0.88
C GLU A 226 14.03 11.56 0.08
N ALA A 227 12.85 11.01 0.39
CA ALA A 227 12.19 9.95 -0.39
C ALA A 227 12.02 10.30 -1.85
N MET A 228 11.43 11.48 -2.06
CA MET A 228 10.96 11.91 -3.36
C MET A 228 12.15 12.34 -4.21
N ILE A 229 13.16 12.95 -3.58
CA ILE A 229 14.45 13.23 -4.22
C ILE A 229 15.12 11.93 -4.66
N GLU A 230 15.18 10.91 -3.82
CA GLU A 230 15.79 9.63 -4.20
C GLU A 230 15.03 8.97 -5.37
N ARG A 231 13.69 8.96 -5.32
CA ARG A 231 12.83 8.48 -6.42
C ARG A 231 13.11 9.23 -7.73
N LEU A 232 13.37 10.54 -7.65
CA LEU A 232 13.76 11.39 -8.78
C LEU A 232 15.18 11.14 -9.29
N ARG A 233 16.09 10.61 -8.46
CA ARG A 233 17.51 10.45 -8.80
C ARG A 233 17.85 9.06 -9.34
N THR A 234 17.36 8.04 -8.66
CA THR A 234 17.78 6.63 -8.87
C THR A 234 16.59 5.71 -9.11
N GLY A 235 15.36 6.20 -8.94
CA GLY A 235 14.15 5.40 -9.05
C GLY A 235 13.73 5.12 -10.50
N GLN A 236 12.95 4.05 -10.68
CA GLN A 236 12.34 3.71 -11.96
C GLN A 236 11.42 4.81 -12.50
N MET A 237 10.86 5.64 -11.62
CA MET A 237 10.05 6.79 -12.02
C MET A 237 10.84 7.74 -12.93
N ARG A 238 12.12 8.02 -12.60
CA ARG A 238 13.03 8.80 -13.44
C ARG A 238 13.22 8.14 -14.80
N GLN A 239 13.64 6.88 -14.80
CA GLN A 239 13.95 6.15 -16.03
C GLN A 239 12.74 6.09 -16.95
N ARG A 240 11.58 5.72 -16.40
CA ARG A 240 10.33 5.63 -17.14
C ARG A 240 9.87 6.99 -17.64
N GLY A 241 9.90 8.00 -16.78
CA GLY A 241 9.50 9.36 -17.13
C GLY A 241 10.30 9.93 -18.30
N ILE A 242 11.61 9.69 -18.34
CA ILE A 242 12.47 10.08 -19.47
C ILE A 242 12.16 9.23 -20.70
N GLU A 243 12.06 7.90 -20.56
CA GLU A 243 11.81 6.96 -21.65
C GLU A 243 10.53 7.29 -22.42
N VAL A 244 9.45 7.63 -21.72
CA VAL A 244 8.15 7.96 -22.34
C VAL A 244 7.95 9.46 -22.60
N GLY A 245 8.99 10.28 -22.38
CA GLY A 245 8.96 11.71 -22.69
C GLY A 245 8.08 12.56 -21.75
N LEU A 246 7.83 12.11 -20.52
CA LEU A 246 7.07 12.84 -19.50
C LEU A 246 7.92 13.83 -18.70
N THR A 247 9.25 13.69 -18.72
CA THR A 247 10.18 14.60 -18.03
C THR A 247 11.54 14.62 -18.72
N THR A 248 12.31 15.67 -18.48
CA THR A 248 13.73 15.79 -18.85
C THR A 248 14.63 15.74 -17.61
N GLU A 249 15.95 15.64 -17.82
CA GLU A 249 16.92 15.78 -16.73
C GLU A 249 16.87 17.17 -16.08
N GLU A 250 16.62 18.22 -16.88
CA GLU A 250 16.48 19.59 -16.37
C GLU A 250 15.28 19.71 -15.44
N ASP A 251 14.13 19.17 -15.85
CA ASP A 251 12.93 19.11 -15.02
C ASP A 251 13.20 18.38 -13.69
N ILE A 252 13.94 17.27 -13.72
CA ILE A 252 14.30 16.50 -12.53
C ILE A 252 15.12 17.34 -11.56
N GLU A 253 16.09 18.11 -12.06
CA GLU A 253 16.87 19.02 -11.22
C GLU A 253 16.00 20.11 -10.58
N GLU A 254 15.02 20.66 -11.31
CA GLU A 254 14.05 21.61 -10.76
C GLU A 254 13.19 20.99 -9.65
N MET A 255 12.67 19.78 -9.88
CA MET A 255 11.86 19.05 -8.91
C MET A 255 12.66 18.72 -7.64
N VAL A 256 13.93 18.31 -7.79
CA VAL A 256 14.82 18.06 -6.64
C VAL A 256 15.09 19.34 -5.84
N LYS A 257 15.29 20.49 -6.51
CA LYS A 257 15.42 21.79 -5.82
C LYS A 257 14.13 22.13 -5.06
N GLY A 258 12.96 21.89 -5.67
CA GLY A 258 11.66 22.09 -5.03
C GLY A 258 11.48 21.29 -3.74
N TRP A 259 11.83 20.01 -3.77
CA TRP A 259 11.80 19.17 -2.56
C TRP A 259 12.76 19.65 -1.48
N ARG A 260 13.98 20.07 -1.85
CA ARG A 260 14.93 20.67 -0.88
C ARG A 260 14.40 21.94 -0.26
N GLU A 261 13.81 22.83 -1.06
CA GLU A 261 13.16 24.04 -0.54
C GLU A 261 12.03 23.68 0.43
N TRP A 262 11.11 22.82 0.02
CA TRP A 262 9.95 22.44 0.82
C TRP A 262 10.32 21.80 2.17
N MET A 263 11.38 20.99 2.22
CA MET A 263 11.86 20.40 3.48
C MET A 263 12.32 21.45 4.51
N GLU A 264 12.99 22.51 4.04
CA GLU A 264 13.55 23.57 4.89
C GLU A 264 12.51 24.61 5.33
N ARG A 265 11.36 24.66 4.65
CA ARG A 265 10.29 25.61 4.97
C ARG A 265 9.57 25.24 6.25
N GLY A 266 9.60 26.13 7.24
CA GLY A 266 8.94 25.94 8.53
C GLY A 266 7.43 25.76 8.45
N ASP A 267 6.79 26.37 7.44
CA ASP A 267 5.34 26.37 7.21
C ASP A 267 4.87 25.30 6.24
N ALA A 268 5.77 24.48 5.67
CA ALA A 268 5.41 23.50 4.66
C ALA A 268 4.56 22.36 5.23
N THR A 269 3.59 21.88 4.45
CA THR A 269 2.77 20.71 4.77
C THR A 269 2.36 19.96 3.50
N LEU A 270 2.13 18.66 3.63
CA LEU A 270 1.59 17.78 2.59
C LEU A 270 0.52 16.89 3.20
N GLY A 271 -0.71 17.01 2.71
CA GLY A 271 -1.79 16.08 2.99
C GLY A 271 -1.93 15.05 1.85
N ILE A 272 -2.09 13.78 2.21
CA ILE A 272 -2.41 12.70 1.27
C ILE A 272 -3.70 12.04 1.72
N VAL A 273 -4.73 12.11 0.88
CA VAL A 273 -6.00 11.42 1.10
C VAL A 273 -5.93 9.99 0.55
N ASN A 274 -6.42 9.04 1.34
CA ASN A 274 -6.47 7.62 0.98
C ASN A 274 -7.90 7.13 1.18
N GLY A 275 -8.47 6.49 0.16
CA GLY A 275 -9.71 5.74 0.35
C GLY A 275 -9.43 4.49 1.17
N GLU A 276 -10.32 4.16 2.10
CA GLU A 276 -10.20 2.97 2.92
C GLU A 276 -11.55 2.26 3.07
N VAL A 277 -11.52 0.93 3.06
CA VAL A 277 -12.73 0.11 3.03
C VAL A 277 -12.57 -1.12 3.91
N ILE A 278 -13.63 -1.45 4.64
CA ILE A 278 -13.88 -2.77 5.22
C ILE A 278 -15.03 -3.42 4.45
N VAL A 279 -14.79 -4.60 3.89
CA VAL A 279 -15.82 -5.47 3.33
C VAL A 279 -16.10 -6.59 4.31
N LYS A 280 -17.39 -6.86 4.56
CA LYS A 280 -17.85 -8.03 5.30
C LYS A 280 -18.24 -9.10 4.29
N LYS A 281 -17.44 -10.15 4.13
CA LYS A 281 -17.82 -11.24 3.21
C LYS A 281 -19.05 -11.95 3.77
N ALA A 282 -20.09 -12.13 2.95
CA ALA A 282 -21.31 -12.79 3.36
C ALA A 282 -21.01 -14.18 3.97
N ALA A 283 -21.62 -14.47 5.12
CA ALA A 283 -21.72 -15.83 5.64
C ALA A 283 -22.80 -16.51 4.78
N SER A 284 -22.39 -17.41 3.89
CA SER A 284 -23.32 -18.24 3.10
C SER A 284 -24.38 -18.91 3.97
#